data_AF-A0A2D6HGY5-F1
#
_entry.id   AF-A0A2D6HGY5-F1
#
_cell.length_a   1.000
_cell.length_b   1.000
_cell.length_c   1.000
_cell.angle_alpha   90.00
_cell.angle_beta   90.00
_cell.angle_gamma   90.00
#
_symmetry.space_group_name_H-M   'P 1'
#
loop_
_entity.id
_entity.type
_entity.pdbx_description
1 polymer ?
#
loop_
_entity_poly.entity_id
_entity_poly.type
_entity_poly.pdbx_seq_one_letter_code
_entity_poly.pdbx_strand_id
1 'polypeptide(L)'
;MKQYDIPPLEDLFPDWPDSFTDNPPELVVALHAAMETAAPESSRYSLHCIQLQGSGAIAATDASQMLLQTGFDFPWDEDLLIPRRLVFGSPGLPRGAKVQVGKSDGWVWFRMGHWSFAFAINADGRFPHVESMVRDHEHAAASIQIESRDANFLVKSMKQLPGNETRHSPVTVDANGSVAVRSKSEDAPHPVEIVLSNSSRAGQEHCINTDRTFLRRALDLGFRELHVFAPDQPILCVDDRRQYLWAVLTPEEAVKPSSDAVRISSAFDVASVSTKNTQPVQETTVPNTRDQAAGKADQQPVVAGSAEELIGQAEQLKTSLRDSLAKTNELVASLKRHRKEAKIVRTTLESLRQLQTVS
;
A
#
# COMPACT_ATOMS: atom_id res chain seq x y z
N MET A 1 -11.02 45.65 -20.20
CA MET A 1 -9.84 44.92 -19.71
C MET A 1 -9.73 45.22 -18.22
N LYS A 2 -9.94 44.25 -17.32
CA LYS A 2 -9.79 44.48 -15.88
C LYS A 2 -8.31 44.37 -15.54
N GLN A 3 -7.72 45.46 -15.07
CA GLN A 3 -6.38 45.48 -14.51
C GLN A 3 -6.51 45.15 -13.01
N TYR A 4 -5.73 44.18 -12.56
CA TYR A 4 -5.65 43.79 -11.16
C TYR A 4 -4.28 44.22 -10.65
N ASP A 5 -4.25 45.09 -9.64
CA ASP A 5 -3.02 45.41 -8.92
C ASP A 5 -2.68 44.25 -7.99
N ILE A 6 -1.53 43.63 -8.22
CA ILE A 6 -0.98 42.56 -7.38
C ILE A 6 0.21 43.17 -6.62
N PRO A 7 0.26 43.08 -5.28
CA PRO A 7 1.39 43.58 -4.51
C PRO A 7 2.70 42.86 -4.90
N PRO A 8 3.86 43.53 -4.79
CA PRO A 8 5.14 42.95 -5.16
C PRO A 8 5.43 41.66 -4.36
N LEU A 9 6.00 40.68 -5.07
CA LEU A 9 6.14 39.28 -4.64
C LEU A 9 7.30 39.03 -3.65
N GLU A 10 8.05 40.06 -3.27
CA GLU A 10 9.44 39.93 -2.77
C GLU A 10 9.56 39.25 -1.40
N ASP A 11 8.50 39.17 -0.59
CA ASP A 11 8.52 38.54 0.74
C ASP A 11 7.88 37.12 0.79
N LEU A 12 7.48 36.55 -0.34
CA LEU A 12 6.70 35.29 -0.35
C LEU A 12 7.54 34.02 -0.48
N PHE A 13 8.79 34.11 -0.94
CA PHE A 13 9.62 32.96 -1.25
C PHE A 13 10.96 33.00 -0.52
N PRO A 14 11.42 31.85 0.01
CA PRO A 14 12.72 31.78 0.67
C PRO A 14 13.86 31.97 -0.32
N ASP A 15 15.03 32.35 0.21
CA ASP A 15 16.26 32.47 -0.57
C ASP A 15 16.66 31.13 -1.18
N TRP A 16 17.18 31.19 -2.40
CA TRP A 16 17.68 30.01 -3.11
C TRP A 16 18.98 29.50 -2.48
N PRO A 17 19.24 28.18 -2.50
CA PRO A 17 20.55 27.63 -2.18
C PRO A 17 21.63 28.10 -3.17
N ASP A 18 22.85 28.32 -2.67
CA ASP A 18 24.02 28.64 -3.50
C ASP A 18 24.42 27.47 -4.42
N SER A 19 24.12 26.23 -3.99
CA SER A 19 24.45 25.02 -4.72
C SER A 19 23.41 23.92 -4.50
N PHE A 20 23.40 22.97 -5.42
CA PHE A 20 22.56 21.79 -5.35
C PHE A 20 23.40 20.52 -5.54
N THR A 21 23.05 19.48 -4.80
CA THR A 21 23.61 18.13 -4.92
C THR A 21 22.66 17.24 -5.72
N ASP A 22 23.18 16.60 -6.76
CA ASP A 22 22.43 15.66 -7.59
C ASP A 22 22.21 14.34 -6.83
N ASN A 23 20.96 13.89 -6.81
CA ASN A 23 20.50 12.63 -6.26
C ASN A 23 19.78 11.79 -7.31
N PRO A 24 19.72 10.46 -7.12
CA PRO A 24 19.08 9.57 -8.07
C PRO A 24 17.54 9.75 -8.06
N PRO A 25 16.83 9.42 -9.16
CA PRO A 25 15.37 9.63 -9.28
C PRO A 25 14.54 8.96 -8.17
N GLU A 26 15.05 7.86 -7.61
CA GLU A 26 14.45 7.09 -6.52
C GLU A 26 14.24 7.93 -5.26
N LEU A 27 14.98 9.03 -5.08
CA LEU A 27 14.80 9.94 -3.95
C LEU A 27 13.36 10.49 -3.89
N VAL A 28 12.69 10.75 -5.02
CA VAL A 28 11.29 11.22 -5.01
C VAL A 28 10.36 10.17 -4.39
N VAL A 29 10.58 8.90 -4.72
CA VAL A 29 9.79 7.78 -4.20
C VAL A 29 10.11 7.58 -2.72
N ALA A 30 11.38 7.67 -2.32
CA ALA A 30 11.81 7.55 -0.94
C ALA A 30 11.23 8.66 -0.05
N LEU A 31 11.27 9.92 -0.50
CA LEU A 31 10.63 11.04 0.17
C LEU A 31 9.13 10.79 0.32
N HIS A 32 8.44 10.39 -0.75
CA HIS A 32 7.01 10.10 -0.66
C HIS A 32 6.70 9.01 0.37
N ALA A 33 7.41 7.88 0.32
CA ALA A 33 7.23 6.78 1.26
C ALA A 33 7.49 7.22 2.71
N ALA A 34 8.55 8.00 2.97
CA ALA A 34 8.84 8.55 4.29
C ALA A 34 7.71 9.48 4.77
N MET A 35 7.23 10.38 3.91
CA MET A 35 6.13 11.29 4.22
C MET A 35 4.81 10.54 4.47
N GLU A 36 4.58 9.41 3.82
CA GLU A 36 3.43 8.55 4.12
C GLU A 36 3.60 7.77 5.43
N THR A 37 4.82 7.58 5.94
CA THR A 37 5.10 6.91 7.23
C THR A 37 4.99 7.89 8.40
N ALA A 38 5.38 9.15 8.21
CA ALA A 38 5.28 10.19 9.23
C ALA A 38 3.83 10.41 9.68
N ALA A 39 3.65 10.71 10.96
CA ALA A 39 2.33 11.02 11.52
C ALA A 39 1.73 12.27 10.83
N PRO A 40 0.39 12.34 10.62
CA PRO A 40 -0.22 13.56 10.09
C PRO A 40 -0.09 14.73 11.07
N GLU A 41 -0.15 14.45 12.37
CA GLU A 41 0.01 15.40 13.46
C GLU A 41 0.71 14.70 14.63
N SER A 42 1.46 15.46 15.44
CA SER A 42 2.09 14.93 16.65
C SER A 42 2.34 16.03 17.67
N SER A 43 2.03 15.78 18.94
CA SER A 43 2.36 16.69 20.05
C SER A 43 3.75 16.45 20.64
N ARG A 44 4.37 15.30 20.33
CA ARG A 44 5.70 14.90 20.86
C ARG A 44 6.60 14.44 19.72
N TYR A 45 7.90 14.59 19.95
CA TYR A 45 8.97 14.07 19.09
C TYR A 45 8.86 14.41 17.60
N SER A 46 8.19 15.51 17.24
CA SER A 46 8.06 15.98 15.86
C SER A 46 7.76 14.88 14.83
N LEU A 47 6.94 13.88 15.18
CA LEU A 47 6.61 12.75 14.30
C LEU A 47 5.83 13.14 13.05
N HIS A 48 5.31 14.38 13.02
CA HIS A 48 4.78 15.03 11.82
C HIS A 48 5.87 15.54 10.86
N CYS A 49 7.14 15.28 11.15
CA CYS A 49 8.28 15.53 10.28
C CYS A 49 8.89 14.20 9.82
N ILE A 50 9.66 14.26 8.74
CA ILE A 50 10.69 13.26 8.44
C ILE A 50 12.06 13.83 8.79
N GLN A 51 13.02 12.97 9.09
CA GLN A 51 14.41 13.33 9.32
C GLN A 51 15.25 13.02 8.09
N LEU A 52 15.99 14.02 7.62
CA LEU A 52 17.00 13.89 6.58
C LEU A 52 18.37 13.97 7.25
N GLN A 53 19.06 12.85 7.31
CA GLN A 53 20.32 12.72 8.05
C GLN A 53 21.49 13.08 7.16
N GLY A 54 22.47 13.84 7.66
CA GLY A 54 23.69 14.17 6.89
C GLY A 54 24.48 12.95 6.41
N SER A 55 24.25 11.79 7.01
CA SER A 55 24.75 10.47 6.57
C SER A 55 24.16 9.98 5.24
N GLY A 56 23.13 10.65 4.70
CA GLY A 56 22.45 10.24 3.48
C GLY A 56 21.22 9.36 3.69
N ALA A 57 20.68 9.34 4.90
CA ALA A 57 19.49 8.54 5.25
C ALA A 57 18.24 9.39 5.46
N ILE A 58 17.08 8.79 5.23
CA ILE A 58 15.76 9.36 5.48
C ILE A 58 15.04 8.47 6.48
N ALA A 59 14.71 9.03 7.64
CA ALA A 59 14.00 8.36 8.71
C ALA A 59 12.59 8.94 8.91
N ALA A 60 11.61 8.07 9.08
CA ALA A 60 10.23 8.44 9.34
C ALA A 60 9.54 7.44 10.29
N THR A 61 8.68 7.93 11.18
CA THR A 61 7.88 7.10 12.08
C THR A 61 6.59 7.82 12.52
N ASP A 62 5.54 7.05 12.77
CA ASP A 62 4.30 7.50 13.42
C ASP A 62 4.10 6.88 14.82
N ALA A 63 5.18 6.34 15.40
CA ALA A 63 5.22 5.55 16.63
C ALA A 63 4.57 4.15 16.57
N SER A 64 3.94 3.76 15.46
CA SER A 64 3.43 2.38 15.23
C SER A 64 4.24 1.65 14.17
N GLN A 65 4.77 2.38 13.20
CA GLN A 65 5.66 1.91 12.14
C GLN A 65 6.85 2.85 11.98
N MET A 66 7.89 2.36 11.33
CA MET A 66 9.09 3.11 11.04
C MET A 66 9.69 2.67 9.70
N LEU A 67 10.23 3.64 8.96
CA LEU A 67 10.91 3.45 7.68
C LEU A 67 12.24 4.21 7.69
N LEU A 68 13.33 3.50 7.43
CA LEU A 68 14.66 4.07 7.16
C LEU A 68 15.06 3.73 5.73
N GLN A 69 15.58 4.71 5.01
CA GLN A 69 16.06 4.56 3.64
C GLN A 69 17.40 5.26 3.50
N THR A 70 18.43 4.56 3.02
CA THR A 70 19.81 5.06 2.94
C THR A 70 20.29 5.26 1.50
N GLY A 71 21.45 5.91 1.32
CA GLY A 71 22.16 6.02 0.04
C GLY A 71 21.81 7.26 -0.78
N PHE A 72 21.39 8.34 -0.13
CA PHE A 72 21.19 9.65 -0.74
C PHE A 72 22.33 10.59 -0.34
N ASP A 73 22.50 11.67 -1.09
CA ASP A 73 23.56 12.66 -0.83
C ASP A 73 22.91 13.98 -0.43
N PHE A 74 23.16 14.42 0.80
CA PHE A 74 22.62 15.68 1.30
C PHE A 74 23.76 16.70 1.56
N PRO A 75 23.62 17.97 1.14
CA PRO A 75 24.67 18.99 1.28
C PRO A 75 24.75 19.59 2.69
N TRP A 76 24.70 18.75 3.72
CA TRP A 76 24.78 19.12 5.13
C TRP A 76 25.25 17.92 5.96
N ASP A 77 25.85 18.19 7.13
CA ASP A 77 26.38 17.13 8.01
C ASP A 77 25.41 16.74 9.13
N GLU A 78 24.54 17.68 9.53
CA GLU A 78 23.59 17.51 10.62
C GLU A 78 22.28 16.82 10.21
N ASP A 79 21.50 16.40 11.19
CA ASP A 79 20.15 15.89 10.92
C ASP A 79 19.15 17.03 10.83
N LEU A 80 18.44 17.12 9.71
CA LEU A 80 17.41 18.13 9.48
C LEU A 80 16.01 17.52 9.55
N LEU A 81 15.08 18.25 10.17
CA LEU A 81 13.66 17.88 10.20
C LEU A 81 12.87 18.75 9.23
N ILE A 82 12.09 18.10 8.37
CA ILE A 82 11.17 18.80 7.47
C ILE A 82 9.74 18.27 7.65
N PRO A 83 8.72 19.14 7.56
CA PRO A 83 7.35 18.74 7.83
C PRO A 83 6.80 17.80 6.76
N ARG A 84 5.93 16.90 7.20
CA ARG A 84 5.21 15.98 6.34
C ARG A 84 4.42 16.72 5.27
N ARG A 85 4.72 16.47 3.99
CA ARG A 85 3.88 16.89 2.85
C ARG A 85 3.86 15.80 1.79
N LEU A 86 2.66 15.44 1.33
CA LEU A 86 2.46 14.39 0.32
C LEU A 86 2.69 14.87 -1.12
N VAL A 87 3.33 16.03 -1.31
CA VAL A 87 3.54 16.62 -2.63
C VAL A 87 4.34 15.69 -3.56
N PHE A 88 5.29 14.94 -3.00
CA PHE A 88 6.09 13.95 -3.73
C PHE A 88 5.29 12.75 -4.24
N GLY A 89 4.02 12.59 -3.86
CA GLY A 89 3.09 11.61 -4.40
C GLY A 89 2.34 12.07 -5.66
N SER A 90 2.50 13.34 -6.06
CA SER A 90 1.72 13.92 -7.15
C SER A 90 2.00 13.24 -8.50
N PRO A 91 0.97 13.00 -9.34
CA PRO A 91 1.12 12.30 -10.61
C PRO A 91 1.89 13.11 -11.66
N GLY A 92 1.94 14.44 -11.54
CA GLY A 92 2.66 15.33 -12.47
C GLY A 92 4.17 15.46 -12.23
N LEU A 93 4.73 14.74 -11.25
CA LEU A 93 6.16 14.80 -10.96
C LEU A 93 6.97 13.88 -11.88
N PRO A 94 8.13 14.35 -12.39
CA PRO A 94 8.97 13.56 -13.29
C PRO A 94 9.72 12.45 -12.52
N ARG A 95 9.17 11.22 -12.51
CA ARG A 95 9.70 10.08 -11.73
C ARG A 95 11.06 9.54 -12.15
N GLY A 96 11.49 9.80 -13.39
CA GLY A 96 12.80 9.36 -13.90
C GLY A 96 13.86 10.45 -13.94
N ALA A 97 13.54 11.67 -13.50
CA ALA A 97 14.50 12.77 -13.48
C ALA A 97 15.35 12.71 -12.20
N LYS A 98 16.62 13.13 -12.31
CA LYS A 98 17.43 13.38 -11.12
C LYS A 98 16.73 14.37 -10.19
N VAL A 99 16.95 14.18 -8.90
CA VAL A 99 16.49 15.10 -7.87
C VAL A 99 17.68 15.93 -7.42
N GLN A 100 17.54 17.25 -7.41
CA GLN A 100 18.59 18.12 -6.89
C GLN A 100 18.19 18.61 -5.52
N VAL A 101 19.07 18.46 -4.53
CA VAL A 101 18.82 18.84 -3.14
C VAL A 101 19.73 19.99 -2.75
N GLY A 102 19.18 21.02 -2.13
CA GLY A 102 19.92 22.18 -1.66
C GLY A 102 19.44 22.62 -0.30
N LYS A 103 20.23 23.46 0.37
CA LYS A 103 19.90 24.07 1.65
C LYS A 103 20.16 25.58 1.58
N SER A 104 19.24 26.35 2.11
CA SER A 104 19.41 27.79 2.39
C SER A 104 18.98 28.08 3.83
N ASP A 105 19.03 29.34 4.26
CA ASP A 105 18.80 29.70 5.65
C ASP A 105 17.39 29.29 6.14
N GLY A 106 17.31 28.24 6.94
CA GLY A 106 16.05 27.69 7.45
C GLY A 106 15.23 26.85 6.44
N TRP A 107 15.76 26.52 5.25
CA TRP A 107 15.00 25.78 4.22
C TRP A 107 15.79 24.65 3.57
N VAL A 108 15.10 23.53 3.31
CA VAL A 108 15.55 22.47 2.42
C VAL A 108 14.81 22.58 1.08
N TRP A 109 15.56 22.46 0.00
CA TRP A 109 15.05 22.57 -1.36
C TRP A 109 15.16 21.26 -2.12
N PHE A 110 14.12 20.93 -2.88
CA PHE A 110 14.10 19.82 -3.83
C PHE A 110 13.73 20.33 -5.21
N ARG A 111 14.54 20.01 -6.21
CA ARG A 111 14.24 20.29 -7.62
C ARG A 111 14.19 19.01 -8.43
N MET A 112 13.21 18.92 -9.33
CA MET A 112 13.08 17.81 -10.27
C MET A 112 12.35 18.28 -11.52
N GLY A 113 13.04 18.26 -12.66
CA GLY A 113 12.54 18.90 -13.88
C GLY A 113 12.20 20.38 -13.66
N HIS A 114 10.95 20.76 -13.89
CA HIS A 114 10.47 22.14 -13.73
C HIS A 114 9.90 22.44 -12.32
N TRP A 115 9.90 21.47 -11.42
CA TRP A 115 9.35 21.62 -10.08
C TRP A 115 10.44 22.00 -9.08
N SER A 116 10.12 22.95 -8.20
CA SER A 116 10.95 23.32 -7.04
C SER A 116 10.07 23.36 -5.80
N PHE A 117 10.52 22.71 -4.73
CA PHE A 117 9.83 22.68 -3.44
C PHE A 117 10.77 23.17 -2.35
N ALA A 118 10.32 24.12 -1.55
CA ALA A 118 11.03 24.58 -0.37
C ALA A 118 10.27 24.13 0.89
N PHE A 119 10.98 23.52 1.83
CA PHE A 119 10.46 23.05 3.11
C PHE A 119 11.18 23.75 4.25
N ALA A 120 10.41 24.41 5.13
CA ALA A 120 10.97 25.03 6.33
C ALA A 120 11.54 23.95 7.26
N ILE A 121 12.75 24.19 7.75
CA ILE A 121 13.43 23.32 8.71
C ILE A 121 12.79 23.50 10.08
N ASN A 122 12.41 22.40 10.72
CA ASN A 122 11.95 22.40 12.10
C ASN A 122 13.13 22.29 13.07
N ALA A 123 13.83 23.41 13.29
CA ALA A 123 15.06 23.47 14.08
C ALA A 123 14.86 23.14 15.57
N ASP A 124 13.69 23.44 16.12
CA ASP A 124 13.36 23.15 17.54
C ASP A 124 12.80 21.73 17.74
N GLY A 125 12.56 21.01 16.64
CA GLY A 125 12.01 19.67 16.66
C GLY A 125 12.98 18.67 17.24
N ARG A 126 12.46 17.73 18.05
CA ARG A 126 13.21 16.56 18.49
C ARG A 126 12.66 15.35 17.78
N PHE A 127 13.50 14.54 17.15
CA PHE A 127 13.08 13.29 16.51
C PHE A 127 13.64 12.10 17.30
N PRO A 128 12.92 10.98 17.41
CA PRO A 128 13.44 9.83 18.13
C PRO A 128 14.59 9.18 17.36
N HIS A 129 15.53 8.56 18.08
CA HIS A 129 16.61 7.79 17.45
C HIS A 129 16.08 6.42 16.99
N VAL A 130 15.46 6.40 15.82
CA VAL A 130 14.71 5.24 15.32
C VAL A 130 15.60 4.05 14.96
N GLU A 131 16.86 4.29 14.63
CA GLU A 131 17.85 3.26 14.30
C GLU A 131 18.08 2.31 15.47
N SER A 132 17.98 2.83 16.70
CA SER A 132 18.12 2.01 17.92
C SER A 132 17.01 0.97 18.09
N MET A 133 15.91 1.08 17.36
CA MET A 133 14.80 0.13 17.37
C MET A 133 15.03 -1.04 16.40
N VAL A 134 15.96 -0.89 15.45
CA VAL A 134 16.26 -1.89 14.44
C VAL A 134 17.14 -2.96 15.08
N ARG A 135 16.63 -4.19 15.11
CA ARG A 135 17.42 -5.37 15.49
C ARG A 135 18.14 -5.93 14.28
N ASP A 136 19.25 -6.61 14.55
CA ASP A 136 19.90 -7.41 13.52
C ASP A 136 18.97 -8.56 13.07
N HIS A 137 18.61 -8.54 11.79
CA HIS A 137 17.73 -9.52 11.16
C HIS A 137 18.29 -10.95 11.18
N GLU A 138 19.61 -11.12 11.30
CA GLU A 138 20.24 -12.45 11.42
C GLU A 138 19.83 -13.18 12.72
N HIS A 139 19.38 -12.44 13.73
CA HIS A 139 18.87 -12.99 14.99
C HIS A 139 17.36 -13.25 14.98
N ALA A 140 16.68 -13.14 13.83
CA ALA A 140 15.27 -13.48 13.71
C ALA A 140 15.03 -14.96 14.03
N ALA A 141 14.00 -15.24 14.84
CA ALA A 141 13.57 -16.60 15.13
C ALA A 141 12.97 -17.30 13.89
N ALA A 142 12.37 -16.53 12.99
CA ALA A 142 11.92 -17.00 11.69
C ALA A 142 12.03 -15.91 10.61
N SER A 143 12.16 -16.37 9.37
CA SER A 143 12.00 -15.56 8.17
C SER A 143 10.85 -16.13 7.35
N ILE A 144 9.92 -15.26 6.95
CA ILE A 144 8.79 -15.59 6.07
C ILE A 144 9.05 -14.95 4.71
N GLN A 145 9.31 -15.78 3.71
CA GLN A 145 9.48 -15.39 2.32
C GLN A 145 8.13 -15.37 1.62
N ILE A 146 7.69 -14.19 1.20
CA ILE A 146 6.46 -13.97 0.45
C ILE A 146 6.82 -13.88 -1.03
N GLU A 147 6.42 -14.87 -1.81
CA GLU A 147 6.68 -14.90 -3.24
C GLU A 147 5.93 -13.76 -3.95
N SER A 148 6.46 -13.26 -5.07
CA SER A 148 5.92 -12.07 -5.75
C SER A 148 4.48 -12.21 -6.23
N ARG A 149 4.05 -13.38 -6.73
CA ARG A 149 2.65 -13.64 -7.09
C ARG A 149 1.77 -13.70 -5.86
N ASP A 150 2.24 -14.33 -4.79
CA ASP A 150 1.53 -14.40 -3.51
C ASP A 150 1.35 -13.01 -2.91
N ALA A 151 2.39 -12.17 -2.92
CA ALA A 151 2.32 -10.77 -2.51
C ALA A 151 1.26 -10.00 -3.31
N ASN A 152 1.29 -10.12 -4.64
CA ASN A 152 0.32 -9.47 -5.52
C ASN A 152 -1.12 -9.95 -5.28
N PHE A 153 -1.29 -11.26 -5.06
CA PHE A 153 -2.56 -11.87 -4.73
C PHE A 153 -3.09 -11.37 -3.38
N LEU A 154 -2.21 -11.35 -2.36
CA LEU A 154 -2.54 -10.91 -1.02
C LEU A 154 -2.93 -9.43 -0.99
N VAL A 155 -2.16 -8.54 -1.63
CA VAL A 155 -2.46 -7.09 -1.68
C VAL A 155 -3.84 -6.82 -2.30
N LYS A 156 -4.23 -7.57 -3.34
CA LYS A 156 -5.54 -7.46 -3.99
C LYS A 156 -6.68 -7.96 -3.11
N SER A 157 -6.43 -9.03 -2.35
CA SER A 157 -7.44 -9.69 -1.52
C SER A 157 -7.57 -9.08 -0.11
N MET A 158 -6.55 -8.37 0.38
CA MET A 158 -6.43 -7.91 1.78
C MET A 158 -7.64 -7.09 2.27
N LYS A 159 -8.21 -6.24 1.39
CA LYS A 159 -9.37 -5.39 1.75
C LYS A 159 -10.67 -6.17 1.91
N GLN A 160 -10.75 -7.35 1.30
CA GLN A 160 -11.94 -8.20 1.34
C GLN A 160 -11.96 -9.12 2.56
N LEU A 161 -10.81 -9.25 3.25
CA LEU A 161 -10.71 -10.00 4.48
C LEU A 161 -11.62 -9.39 5.57
N PRO A 162 -12.40 -10.21 6.31
CA PRO A 162 -13.18 -9.78 7.47
C PRO A 162 -12.40 -8.88 8.43
N GLY A 163 -13.08 -7.92 9.08
CA GLY A 163 -12.46 -7.05 10.09
C GLY A 163 -11.65 -5.88 9.53
N ASN A 164 -11.82 -5.52 8.25
CA ASN A 164 -11.11 -4.40 7.62
C ASN A 164 -11.38 -3.06 8.31
N GLU A 165 -12.63 -2.83 8.73
CA GLU A 165 -13.06 -1.60 9.40
C GLU A 165 -12.92 -1.66 10.94
N THR A 166 -12.45 -2.78 11.48
CA THR A 166 -12.15 -2.92 12.90
C THR A 166 -10.93 -2.06 13.23
N ARG A 167 -10.86 -1.55 14.47
CA ARG A 167 -9.68 -0.82 14.95
C ARG A 167 -8.41 -1.65 14.70
N HIS A 168 -7.41 -1.02 14.07
CA HIS A 168 -6.13 -1.65 13.67
C HIS A 168 -6.25 -2.78 12.64
N SER A 169 -7.41 -2.92 12.00
CA SER A 169 -7.65 -3.82 10.86
C SER A 169 -6.93 -5.18 10.98
N PRO A 170 -7.20 -5.96 12.05
CA PRO A 170 -6.35 -7.07 12.46
C PRO A 170 -6.37 -8.22 11.44
N VAL A 171 -5.20 -8.81 11.20
CA VAL A 171 -5.02 -10.07 10.48
C VAL A 171 -3.98 -10.91 11.20
N THR A 172 -4.08 -12.22 11.05
CA THR A 172 -3.09 -13.15 11.57
C THR A 172 -2.24 -13.67 10.44
N VAL A 173 -0.92 -13.49 10.52
CA VAL A 173 0.04 -14.21 9.67
C VAL A 173 0.43 -15.48 10.40
N ASP A 174 0.01 -16.62 9.87
CA ASP A 174 0.39 -17.93 10.37
C ASP A 174 1.44 -18.54 9.44
N ALA A 175 2.54 -18.97 10.03
CA ALA A 175 3.61 -19.63 9.31
C ALA A 175 3.89 -21.03 9.90
N ASN A 176 2.92 -21.61 10.63
CA ASN A 176 2.93 -23.00 11.04
C ASN A 176 2.46 -23.92 9.89
N GLY A 177 3.38 -24.66 9.29
CA GLY A 177 3.13 -25.46 8.08
C GLY A 177 3.18 -24.60 6.81
N SER A 178 2.02 -24.19 6.29
CA SER A 178 1.92 -23.29 5.13
C SER A 178 1.86 -21.83 5.57
N VAL A 179 2.42 -20.90 4.78
CA VAL A 179 2.22 -19.47 5.04
C VAL A 179 0.77 -19.09 4.70
N ALA A 180 0.04 -18.61 5.69
CA ALA A 180 -1.35 -18.23 5.56
C ALA A 180 -1.66 -16.90 6.26
N VAL A 181 -2.60 -16.15 5.70
CA VAL A 181 -3.14 -14.92 6.30
C VAL A 181 -4.61 -15.17 6.65
N ARG A 182 -4.94 -15.07 7.93
CA ARG A 182 -6.30 -15.28 8.45
C ARG A 182 -6.91 -14.01 8.98
N SER A 183 -8.23 -13.94 8.92
CA SER A 183 -9.00 -12.88 9.55
C SER A 183 -10.39 -13.37 9.93
N LYS A 184 -10.97 -12.70 10.92
CA LYS A 184 -12.34 -12.92 11.38
C LYS A 184 -12.93 -11.59 11.81
N SER A 185 -14.25 -11.46 11.74
CA SER A 185 -15.01 -10.37 12.35
C SER A 185 -16.26 -10.91 13.02
N GLU A 186 -16.91 -10.10 13.85
CA GLU A 186 -18.19 -10.46 14.48
C GLU A 186 -19.27 -10.77 13.42
N ASP A 187 -19.27 -10.04 12.30
CA ASP A 187 -20.22 -10.23 11.20
C ASP A 187 -19.93 -11.44 10.29
N ALA A 188 -18.79 -12.11 10.49
CA ALA A 188 -18.35 -13.25 9.69
C ALA A 188 -18.17 -14.49 10.59
N PRO A 189 -19.12 -15.44 10.60
CA PRO A 189 -19.14 -16.53 11.58
C PRO A 189 -17.91 -17.44 11.46
N HIS A 190 -17.43 -17.65 10.24
CA HIS A 190 -16.27 -18.47 9.92
C HIS A 190 -15.05 -17.59 9.58
N PRO A 191 -13.84 -17.95 10.07
CA PRO A 191 -12.61 -17.31 9.61
C PRO A 191 -12.45 -17.42 8.09
N VAL A 192 -11.85 -16.40 7.48
CA VAL A 192 -11.35 -16.49 6.10
C VAL A 192 -9.84 -16.69 6.16
N GLU A 193 -9.35 -17.69 5.43
CA GLU A 193 -7.94 -18.04 5.33
C GLU A 193 -7.45 -17.88 3.89
N ILE A 194 -6.45 -17.03 3.70
CA ILE A 194 -5.70 -16.93 2.46
C ILE A 194 -4.41 -17.73 2.62
N VAL A 195 -4.23 -18.76 1.80
CA VAL A 195 -2.99 -19.53 1.75
C VAL A 195 -2.11 -19.04 0.62
N LEU A 196 -0.86 -18.74 0.98
CA LEU A 196 0.17 -18.27 0.08
C LEU A 196 0.98 -19.49 -0.37
N SER A 197 0.50 -20.14 -1.44
CA SER A 197 0.92 -21.45 -1.92
C SER A 197 2.39 -21.51 -2.38
N ASN A 198 3.00 -20.38 -2.71
CA ASN A 198 4.37 -20.27 -3.22
C ASN A 198 5.31 -19.64 -2.18
N SER A 199 4.77 -19.19 -1.04
CA SER A 199 5.48 -18.55 0.05
C SER A 199 5.95 -19.59 1.05
N SER A 200 7.05 -19.29 1.73
CA SER A 200 7.71 -20.25 2.62
C SER A 200 8.21 -19.59 3.89
N ARG A 201 8.58 -20.43 4.85
CA ARG A 201 9.16 -20.02 6.13
C ARG A 201 10.43 -20.80 6.39
N ALA A 202 11.45 -20.11 6.89
CA ALA A 202 12.61 -20.70 7.56
C ALA A 202 12.58 -20.37 9.07
N GLY A 203 13.11 -21.25 9.92
CA GLY A 203 13.27 -20.99 11.37
C GLY A 203 12.20 -21.65 12.25
N GLN A 204 11.65 -20.93 13.22
CA GLN A 204 10.59 -21.37 14.14
C GLN A 204 9.17 -21.12 13.60
N GLU A 205 8.18 -21.87 14.05
CA GLU A 205 6.78 -21.63 13.71
C GLU A 205 6.22 -20.46 14.54
N HIS A 206 5.57 -19.51 13.87
CA HIS A 206 4.95 -18.37 14.53
C HIS A 206 3.55 -18.11 13.97
N CYS A 207 2.69 -17.63 14.86
CA CYS A 207 1.37 -17.10 14.56
C CYS A 207 1.33 -15.67 15.10
N ILE A 208 1.23 -14.68 14.20
CA ILE A 208 1.47 -13.28 14.51
C ILE A 208 0.20 -12.50 14.21
N ASN A 209 -0.33 -11.81 15.21
CA ASN A 209 -1.45 -10.89 15.02
C ASN A 209 -0.90 -9.52 14.62
N THR A 210 -1.39 -8.90 13.55
CA THR A 210 -0.82 -7.67 13.02
C THR A 210 -1.87 -6.80 12.32
N ASP A 211 -1.55 -5.51 12.14
CA ASP A 211 -2.37 -4.61 11.34
C ASP A 211 -2.14 -4.88 9.85
N ARG A 212 -3.20 -5.23 9.13
CA ARG A 212 -3.12 -5.56 7.70
C ARG A 212 -2.65 -4.40 6.85
N THR A 213 -2.83 -3.16 7.30
CA THR A 213 -2.42 -1.97 6.57
C THR A 213 -0.90 -1.83 6.54
N PHE A 214 -0.20 -2.20 7.62
CA PHE A 214 1.25 -2.25 7.67
C PHE A 214 1.81 -3.43 6.88
N LEU A 215 1.19 -4.62 6.98
CA LEU A 215 1.55 -5.76 6.14
C LEU A 215 1.38 -5.41 4.65
N ARG A 216 0.25 -4.80 4.27
CA ARG A 216 -0.02 -4.38 2.89
C ARG A 216 1.02 -3.36 2.44
N ARG A 217 1.37 -2.42 3.31
CA ARG A 217 2.37 -1.39 3.04
C ARG A 217 3.76 -1.97 2.82
N ALA A 218 4.19 -2.94 3.62
CA ALA A 218 5.46 -3.64 3.39
C ALA A 218 5.52 -4.23 1.97
N LEU A 219 4.43 -4.87 1.54
CA LEU A 219 4.32 -5.46 0.20
C LEU A 219 4.27 -4.41 -0.91
N ASP A 220 3.52 -3.32 -0.72
CA ASP A 220 3.43 -2.18 -1.65
C ASP A 220 4.79 -1.46 -1.78
N LEU A 221 5.60 -1.40 -0.71
CA LEU A 221 6.98 -0.91 -0.72
C LEU A 221 7.95 -1.89 -1.40
N GLY A 222 7.52 -3.12 -1.70
CA GLY A 222 8.32 -4.10 -2.41
C GLY A 222 9.08 -5.09 -1.52
N PHE A 223 8.93 -5.03 -0.19
CA PHE A 223 9.53 -6.03 0.69
C PHE A 223 8.88 -7.40 0.47
N ARG A 224 9.70 -8.46 0.50
CA ARG A 224 9.27 -9.84 0.27
C ARG A 224 9.70 -10.80 1.38
N GLU A 225 10.50 -10.33 2.32
CA GLU A 225 10.94 -11.11 3.48
C GLU A 225 10.48 -10.42 4.76
N LEU A 226 9.84 -11.19 5.63
CA LEU A 226 9.42 -10.75 6.97
C LEU A 226 10.27 -11.46 8.02
N HIS A 227 11.04 -10.72 8.79
CA HIS A 227 11.79 -11.22 9.93
C HIS A 227 10.96 -11.13 11.20
N VAL A 228 10.85 -12.26 11.90
CA VAL A 228 10.01 -12.45 13.09
C VAL A 228 10.89 -12.86 14.25
N PHE A 229 10.84 -12.09 15.34
CA PHE A 229 11.64 -12.36 16.55
C PHE A 229 10.84 -13.11 17.62
N ALA A 230 9.59 -12.71 17.84
CA ALA A 230 8.61 -13.41 18.68
C ALA A 230 7.20 -12.88 18.34
N PRO A 231 6.11 -13.55 18.78
CA PRO A 231 4.74 -13.16 18.43
C PRO A 231 4.31 -11.76 18.89
N ASP A 232 4.95 -11.22 19.92
CA ASP A 232 4.68 -9.92 20.53
C ASP A 232 5.73 -8.85 20.18
N GLN A 233 6.68 -9.18 19.30
CA GLN A 233 7.75 -8.29 18.88
C GLN A 233 7.46 -7.72 17.48
N PRO A 234 7.96 -6.51 17.15
CA PRO A 234 7.81 -5.93 15.82
C PRO A 234 8.28 -6.87 14.71
N ILE A 235 7.57 -6.83 13.58
CA ILE A 235 8.05 -7.44 12.34
C ILE A 235 9.02 -6.47 11.69
N LEU A 236 10.13 -7.00 11.16
CA LEU A 236 11.16 -6.25 10.44
C LEU A 236 11.25 -6.76 9.00
N CYS A 237 11.28 -5.84 8.04
CA CYS A 237 11.66 -6.10 6.66
C CYS A 237 12.96 -5.37 6.36
N VAL A 238 13.89 -6.03 5.69
CA VAL A 238 15.18 -5.45 5.28
C VAL A 238 15.38 -5.71 3.79
N ASP A 239 15.91 -4.72 3.09
CA ASP A 239 16.59 -4.88 1.81
C ASP A 239 17.90 -4.09 1.80
N ASP A 240 18.59 -4.05 0.66
CA ASP A 240 19.90 -3.39 0.50
C ASP A 240 19.97 -1.97 1.05
N ARG A 241 18.88 -1.19 0.94
CA ARG A 241 18.87 0.25 1.25
C ARG A 241 17.77 0.65 2.23
N ARG A 242 16.89 -0.26 2.62
CA ARG A 242 15.66 0.08 3.33
C ARG A 242 15.39 -0.88 4.45
N GLN A 243 14.89 -0.32 5.54
CA GLN A 243 14.39 -1.07 6.69
C GLN A 243 13.00 -0.56 7.01
N TYR A 244 12.05 -1.47 7.13
CA TYR A 244 10.68 -1.16 7.50
C TYR A 244 10.26 -2.06 8.66
N LEU A 245 9.79 -1.46 9.74
CA LEU A 245 9.33 -2.21 10.91
C LEU A 245 8.00 -1.66 11.40
N TRP A 246 7.19 -2.52 12.01
CA TRP A 246 5.94 -2.11 12.65
C TRP A 246 5.61 -2.95 13.87
N ALA A 247 4.91 -2.33 14.81
CA ALA A 247 4.39 -2.99 15.99
C ALA A 247 3.32 -4.02 15.63
N VAL A 248 3.39 -5.18 16.27
CA VAL A 248 2.38 -6.24 16.15
C VAL A 248 1.26 -6.03 17.16
N LEU A 249 0.14 -6.72 16.94
CA LEU A 249 -1.01 -6.71 17.83
C LEU A 249 -0.88 -7.83 18.87
N THR A 250 -1.70 -7.77 19.90
CA THR A 250 -1.75 -8.75 20.99
C THR A 250 -1.87 -10.19 20.46
N PRO A 251 -0.93 -11.10 20.79
CA PRO A 251 -0.89 -12.47 20.25
C PRO A 251 -2.13 -13.30 20.60
N GLU A 252 -2.76 -13.06 21.75
CA GLU A 252 -3.93 -13.79 22.23
C GLU A 252 -5.16 -13.60 21.33
N GLU A 253 -5.20 -12.50 20.57
CA GLU A 253 -6.26 -12.18 19.61
C GLU A 253 -6.00 -12.78 18.21
N ALA A 254 -4.89 -13.50 18.02
CA ALA A 254 -4.60 -14.17 16.77
C ALA A 254 -5.69 -15.20 16.42
N VAL A 255 -6.18 -15.15 15.17
CA VAL A 255 -7.13 -16.11 14.64
C VAL A 255 -6.43 -17.45 14.45
N LYS A 256 -6.83 -18.44 15.24
CA LYS A 256 -6.28 -19.79 15.19
C LYS A 256 -6.68 -20.54 13.92
N PRO A 257 -5.91 -21.57 13.51
CA PRO A 257 -6.33 -22.47 12.44
C PRO A 257 -7.67 -23.12 12.80
N SER A 258 -8.55 -23.25 11.82
CA SER A 258 -9.87 -23.86 12.03
C SER A 258 -10.32 -24.62 10.80
N SER A 259 -10.92 -25.79 11.01
CA SER A 259 -11.43 -26.65 9.94
C SER A 259 -12.68 -26.11 9.25
N ASP A 260 -13.35 -25.13 9.85
CA ASP A 260 -14.52 -24.44 9.31
C ASP A 260 -14.16 -23.16 8.53
N ALA A 261 -12.88 -22.86 8.36
CA ALA A 261 -12.43 -21.65 7.68
C ALA A 261 -12.77 -21.69 6.18
N VAL A 262 -13.23 -20.56 5.65
CA VAL A 262 -13.35 -20.34 4.20
C VAL A 262 -11.95 -20.13 3.64
N ARG A 263 -11.41 -21.15 2.98
CA ARG A 263 -10.04 -21.16 2.48
C ARG A 263 -9.96 -20.74 1.01
N ILE A 264 -9.09 -19.77 0.76
CA ILE A 264 -8.75 -19.25 -0.56
C ILE A 264 -7.24 -19.45 -0.72
N SER A 265 -6.77 -19.95 -1.87
CA SER A 265 -5.33 -20.18 -2.09
C SER A 265 -4.86 -19.40 -3.30
N SER A 266 -3.62 -18.89 -3.25
CA SER A 266 -2.95 -18.44 -4.47
C SER A 266 -2.68 -19.65 -5.38
N ALA A 267 -2.61 -19.41 -6.69
CA ALA A 267 -2.36 -20.47 -7.65
C ALA A 267 -0.96 -21.07 -7.46
N PHE A 268 -0.84 -22.40 -7.52
CA PHE A 268 0.44 -23.11 -7.58
C PHE A 268 1.08 -22.96 -8.96
N ASP A 269 2.41 -22.93 -9.02
CA ASP A 269 3.12 -23.29 -10.24
C ASP A 269 2.91 -24.78 -10.53
N VAL A 270 1.98 -25.08 -11.43
CA VAL A 270 2.09 -26.32 -12.20
C VAL A 270 2.92 -25.98 -13.41
N ALA A 271 4.23 -26.22 -13.33
CA ALA A 271 5.05 -26.32 -14.54
C ALA A 271 4.30 -27.21 -15.54
N SER A 272 4.10 -26.68 -16.75
CA SER A 272 3.20 -27.19 -17.78
C SER A 272 3.30 -28.72 -17.94
N VAL A 273 2.41 -29.46 -17.29
CA VAL A 273 2.25 -30.88 -17.57
C VAL A 273 1.53 -30.97 -18.91
N SER A 274 2.33 -31.28 -19.94
CA SER A 274 1.90 -31.73 -21.26
C SER A 274 0.60 -32.53 -21.17
N THR A 275 -0.48 -31.99 -21.73
CA THR A 275 -1.71 -32.72 -21.99
C THR A 275 -1.42 -33.76 -23.06
N LYS A 276 -0.99 -34.95 -22.63
CA LYS A 276 -1.02 -36.16 -23.44
C LYS A 276 -2.46 -36.46 -23.82
N ASN A 277 -2.66 -36.51 -25.14
CA ASN A 277 -3.57 -37.38 -25.89
C ASN A 277 -4.57 -38.21 -25.09
N THR A 278 -5.86 -38.04 -25.39
CA THR A 278 -6.79 -39.18 -25.44
C THR A 278 -7.85 -38.93 -26.51
N GLN A 279 -7.77 -39.69 -27.60
CA GLN A 279 -8.94 -40.12 -28.39
C GLN A 279 -9.13 -41.62 -28.14
N PRO A 280 -10.38 -42.11 -28.18
CA PRO A 280 -10.80 -43.05 -29.24
C PRO A 280 -12.20 -42.71 -29.81
N VAL A 281 -12.37 -42.52 -31.13
CA VAL A 281 -12.74 -43.48 -32.22
C VAL A 281 -14.18 -44.01 -32.19
N GLN A 282 -14.96 -43.66 -33.24
CA GLN A 282 -15.76 -44.56 -34.12
C GLN A 282 -16.35 -43.73 -35.29
N GLU A 283 -15.83 -43.79 -36.53
CA GLU A 283 -15.99 -44.78 -37.62
C GLU A 283 -17.34 -44.72 -38.36
N THR A 284 -17.37 -44.13 -39.56
CA THR A 284 -18.12 -44.65 -40.73
C THR A 284 -17.69 -44.00 -42.07
N THR A 285 -17.11 -44.83 -42.94
CA THR A 285 -17.22 -44.95 -44.42
C THR A 285 -17.26 -43.74 -45.38
N VAL A 286 -16.23 -43.75 -46.25
CA VAL A 286 -16.03 -43.28 -47.65
C VAL A 286 -17.23 -43.55 -48.62
N PRO A 287 -17.41 -42.82 -49.77
CA PRO A 287 -16.37 -42.66 -50.79
C PRO A 287 -16.27 -41.36 -51.60
N ASN A 288 -15.16 -41.35 -52.32
CA ASN A 288 -14.47 -40.31 -53.07
C ASN A 288 -15.10 -40.09 -54.46
N THR A 289 -15.16 -38.84 -54.93
CA THR A 289 -15.20 -38.50 -56.36
C THR A 289 -14.46 -37.19 -56.62
N ARG A 290 -13.48 -37.26 -57.53
CA ARG A 290 -12.83 -36.10 -58.18
C ARG A 290 -13.85 -35.37 -59.06
N ASP A 291 -13.82 -34.04 -59.09
CA ASP A 291 -13.39 -33.30 -60.28
C ASP A 291 -13.34 -31.78 -60.07
N GLN A 292 -12.54 -31.14 -60.91
CA GLN A 292 -12.13 -29.74 -60.92
C GLN A 292 -13.27 -28.78 -61.28
N ALA A 293 -13.28 -27.57 -60.69
CA ALA A 293 -13.58 -26.32 -61.43
C ALA A 293 -13.35 -25.09 -60.55
N ALA A 294 -12.70 -24.09 -61.14
CA ALA A 294 -12.48 -22.77 -60.60
C ALA A 294 -13.80 -21.98 -60.44
N GLY A 295 -13.92 -21.20 -59.36
CA GLY A 295 -15.01 -20.26 -59.15
C GLY A 295 -14.70 -19.32 -57.98
N LYS A 296 -14.52 -18.04 -58.31
CA LYS A 296 -14.32 -16.91 -57.38
C LYS A 296 -15.41 -16.87 -56.30
N ALA A 297 -15.03 -16.58 -55.05
CA ALA A 297 -15.94 -16.06 -54.04
C ALA A 297 -15.22 -15.10 -53.09
N ASP A 298 -15.93 -14.02 -52.80
CA ASP A 298 -15.59 -12.85 -52.00
C ASP A 298 -14.81 -13.12 -50.72
N GLN A 299 -13.75 -12.33 -50.53
CA GLN A 299 -13.23 -12.01 -49.21
C GLN A 299 -14.13 -10.91 -48.62
N GLN A 300 -14.99 -11.29 -47.67
CA GLN A 300 -15.54 -10.35 -46.71
C GLN A 300 -14.46 -10.06 -45.65
N PRO A 301 -14.01 -8.81 -45.48
CA PRO A 301 -13.10 -8.46 -44.40
C PRO A 301 -13.89 -8.45 -43.09
N VAL A 302 -13.40 -9.18 -42.09
CA VAL A 302 -13.77 -8.98 -40.69
C VAL A 302 -13.23 -7.59 -40.31
N VAL A 303 -14.12 -6.61 -40.20
CA VAL A 303 -13.77 -5.26 -39.76
C VAL A 303 -13.32 -5.35 -38.30
N ALA A 304 -12.02 -5.21 -38.07
CA ALA A 304 -11.49 -4.80 -36.78
C ALA A 304 -12.12 -3.45 -36.45
N GLY A 305 -12.91 -3.37 -35.36
CA GLY A 305 -13.47 -2.11 -34.88
C GLY A 305 -12.36 -1.08 -34.79
N SER A 306 -12.59 0.11 -35.38
CA SER A 306 -11.53 1.11 -35.51
C SER A 306 -11.06 1.53 -34.12
N ALA A 307 -9.82 2.00 -34.00
CA ALA A 307 -9.28 2.49 -32.74
C ALA A 307 -10.18 3.57 -32.11
N GLU A 308 -10.96 4.33 -32.90
CA GLU A 308 -11.94 5.28 -32.39
C GLU A 308 -13.12 4.62 -31.67
N GLU A 309 -13.58 3.46 -32.11
CA GLU A 309 -14.67 2.72 -31.42
C GLU A 309 -14.19 2.16 -30.07
N LEU A 310 -12.95 1.67 -30.01
CA LEU A 310 -12.34 1.20 -28.76
C LEU A 310 -12.09 2.34 -27.77
N ILE A 311 -11.70 3.52 -28.27
CA ILE A 311 -11.57 4.74 -27.46
C ILE A 311 -12.95 5.18 -26.94
N GLY A 312 -13.98 5.16 -27.80
CA GLY A 312 -15.36 5.46 -27.39
C GLY A 312 -15.87 4.53 -26.29
N GLN A 313 -15.58 3.23 -26.38
CA GLN A 313 -15.92 2.26 -25.32
C GLN A 313 -15.15 2.54 -24.02
N ALA A 314 -13.87 2.92 -24.09
CA ALA A 314 -13.08 3.29 -22.93
C ALA A 314 -13.60 4.58 -22.24
N GLU A 315 -14.03 5.58 -23.02
CA GLU A 315 -14.62 6.82 -22.49
C GLU A 315 -16.00 6.59 -21.84
N GLN A 316 -16.82 5.71 -22.43
CA GLN A 316 -18.09 5.28 -21.83
C GLN A 316 -17.86 4.53 -20.51
N LEU A 317 -16.89 3.62 -20.46
CA LEU A 317 -16.52 2.91 -19.24
C LEU A 317 -16.03 3.87 -18.14
N LYS A 318 -15.20 4.86 -18.51
CA LYS A 318 -14.71 5.90 -17.58
C LYS A 318 -15.86 6.73 -17.01
N THR A 319 -16.87 7.04 -17.82
CA THR A 319 -18.05 7.78 -17.38
C THR A 319 -18.91 6.94 -16.43
N SER A 320 -19.16 5.68 -16.79
CA SER A 320 -19.90 4.72 -15.95
C SER A 320 -19.24 4.49 -14.57
N LEU A 321 -17.91 4.41 -14.52
CA LEU A 321 -17.16 4.29 -13.27
C LEU A 321 -17.27 5.55 -12.39
N ARG A 322 -17.26 6.76 -12.98
CA ARG A 322 -17.46 8.00 -12.23
C ARG A 322 -18.86 8.09 -11.63
N ASP A 323 -19.87 7.72 -12.39
CA ASP A 323 -21.26 7.70 -11.91
C ASP A 323 -21.45 6.67 -10.79
N SER A 324 -20.79 5.51 -10.92
CA SER A 324 -20.81 4.48 -9.89
C SER A 324 -20.13 4.95 -8.61
N LEU A 325 -18.97 5.62 -8.72
CA LEU A 325 -18.27 6.22 -7.59
C LEU A 325 -19.10 7.31 -6.90
N ALA A 326 -19.79 8.16 -7.67
CA ALA A 326 -20.68 9.18 -7.13
C ALA A 326 -21.83 8.54 -6.33
N LYS A 327 -22.49 7.51 -6.87
CA LYS A 327 -23.54 6.76 -6.18
C LYS A 327 -23.04 6.07 -4.91
N THR A 328 -21.83 5.50 -4.93
CA THR A 328 -21.21 4.92 -3.72
C THR A 328 -20.97 5.97 -2.65
N ASN A 329 -20.46 7.15 -3.02
CA ASN A 329 -20.24 8.24 -2.07
C ASN A 329 -21.56 8.77 -1.46
N GLU A 330 -22.61 8.86 -2.27
CA GLU A 330 -23.95 9.23 -1.79
C GLU A 330 -24.53 8.17 -0.83
N LEU A 331 -24.32 6.89 -1.11
CA LEU A 331 -24.71 5.79 -0.22
C LEU A 331 -23.95 5.85 1.11
N VAL A 332 -22.63 6.06 1.07
CA VAL A 332 -21.80 6.23 2.28
C VAL A 332 -22.28 7.43 3.10
N ALA A 333 -22.60 8.56 2.46
CA ALA A 333 -23.14 9.74 3.13
C ALA A 333 -24.51 9.48 3.77
N SER A 334 -25.36 8.67 3.11
CA SER A 334 -26.68 8.29 3.60
C SER A 334 -26.58 7.32 4.80
N LEU A 335 -25.68 6.33 4.73
CA LEU A 335 -25.42 5.40 5.83
C LEU A 335 -24.83 6.10 7.07
N LYS A 336 -23.94 7.08 6.88
CA LYS A 336 -23.42 7.92 7.98
C LYS A 336 -24.53 8.73 8.65
N ARG A 337 -25.47 9.29 7.88
CA ARG A 337 -26.65 9.99 8.40
C ARG A 337 -27.55 9.04 9.19
N HIS A 338 -27.89 7.88 8.62
CA HIS A 338 -28.69 6.85 9.28
C HIS A 338 -28.06 6.36 10.60
N ARG A 339 -26.74 6.14 10.63
CA ARG A 339 -26.03 5.76 11.86
C ARG A 339 -26.11 6.84 12.95
N LYS A 340 -26.06 8.12 12.55
CA LYS A 340 -26.19 9.26 13.49
C LYS A 340 -27.61 9.35 14.04
N GLU A 341 -28.62 9.19 13.19
CA GLU A 341 -30.04 9.16 13.58
C GLU A 341 -30.35 7.98 14.51
N ALA A 342 -29.88 6.78 14.18
CA ALA A 342 -30.05 5.59 15.02
C ALA A 342 -29.40 5.75 16.41
N LYS A 343 -28.25 6.43 16.48
CA LYS A 343 -27.60 6.75 17.77
C LYS A 343 -28.46 7.70 18.59
N ILE A 344 -28.99 8.76 17.97
CA ILE A 344 -29.87 9.74 18.65
C ILE A 344 -31.13 9.04 19.20
N VAL A 345 -31.78 8.18 18.40
CA VAL A 345 -32.98 7.44 18.84
C VAL A 345 -32.67 6.48 19.99
N ARG A 346 -31.51 5.81 19.97
CA ARG A 346 -31.10 4.94 21.09
C ARG A 346 -30.87 5.75 22.37
N THR A 347 -30.18 6.88 22.28
CA THR A 347 -29.93 7.74 23.44
C THR A 347 -31.23 8.34 24.01
N THR A 348 -32.19 8.72 23.16
CA THR A 348 -33.49 9.22 23.65
C THR A 348 -34.33 8.13 24.32
N LEU A 349 -34.32 6.90 23.79
CA LEU A 349 -34.99 5.76 24.41
C LEU A 349 -34.35 5.36 25.76
N GLU A 350 -33.03 5.44 25.87
CA GLU A 350 -32.31 5.19 27.13
C GLU A 350 -32.65 6.25 28.20
N SER A 351 -32.69 7.53 27.81
CA SER A 351 -33.12 8.62 28.71
C SER A 351 -34.58 8.49 29.16
N LEU A 352 -35.49 8.07 28.27
CA LEU A 352 -36.89 7.82 28.62
C LEU A 352 -37.06 6.63 29.59
N ARG A 353 -36.27 5.56 29.42
CA ARG A 353 -36.26 4.42 30.36
C ARG A 353 -35.76 4.80 31.75
N GLN A 354 -34.73 5.64 31.84
CA GLN A 354 -34.21 6.12 33.13
C GLN A 354 -35.22 6.99 33.89
N LEU A 355 -36.06 7.76 33.18
CA LEU A 355 -37.11 8.56 33.79
C LEU A 355 -38.29 7.71 34.30
N GLN A 356 -38.59 6.57 33.67
CA GLN A 356 -39.65 5.65 34.12
C GLN A 356 -39.28 4.82 35.36
N THR A 357 -38.01 4.70 35.70
CA THR A 357 -37.53 3.98 36.89
C THR A 357 -37.45 4.82 38.16
N VAL A 358 -37.79 6.12 38.10
CA VAL A 358 -37.70 7.09 39.21
C VAL A 358 -39.09 7.63 39.65
N SER A 359 -40.17 6.97 39.21
CA SER A 359 -41.53 7.13 39.75
C SER A 359 -42.07 5.77 40.16
#